data_AF-A0A2M8HH27-F1
#
_entry.id   AF-A0A2M8HH27-F1
#
_cell.length_a   1.000
_cell.length_b   1.000
_cell.length_c   1.000
_cell.angle_alpha   90.00
_cell.angle_beta   90.00
_cell.angle_gamma   90.00
#
_symmetry.space_group_name_H-M   'P 1'
#
loop_
_entity.id
_entity.type
_entity.pdbx_description
1 polymer ?
#
loop_
_entity_poly.entity_id
_entity_poly.type
_entity_poly.pdbx_seq_one_letter_code
_entity_poly.pdbx_strand_id
1 'polypeptide(L)'
;MPISISDDDYEIKKLADFRRGYHFFLSQFTSLATGLQNFFASNGINDAVKRELLPYRKQLDSDIVSTIKVAKDLMIELDEKHLQPAARKDSISYFQNGNIDNHQIDFILFHKSFESLRQFYNLAKQSWNSIRLTILSADIKDESFKADVILEYRIIPIFDKIDSLKILLQRMAVILNIQEKQKLFTARTTTPRYSETKIYKLSTVFSTDFAHDEDNLVPSFLPDENQEDYPKTIASKPKAVVIEKKAYDNILNTAGKLPWNSNQHYYFRFEIADYEEEKALFKSVISMDTHMGADEKALRSEMIRNLASKSKKEKSSIEIETEYNMFILRYFHFCKEILILSMGIPEVLKNLFFYHIGPQHFYMIARKFLQEANTGYIHVRLADGKKVSRVLPNEIIKKLIVDFWKNDILPMIGEERNNLAALKKIIEIVDNKYKEVSQHAMKEYDNLPLEIKNSKPRVQLFREMMNQWMGAANIIVFKRFLKTAG
;
A
#
# COMPACT_ATOMS: atom_id res chain seq x y z
N MET A 1 17.72 -25.38 25.19
CA MET A 1 16.47 -24.85 25.78
C MET A 1 16.09 -23.60 25.00
N PRO A 2 14.88 -23.49 24.46
CA PRO A 2 14.46 -22.27 23.76
C PRO A 2 14.11 -21.20 24.81
N ILE A 3 14.73 -20.04 24.66
CA ILE A 3 14.52 -18.85 25.48
C ILE A 3 13.08 -18.38 25.21
N SER A 4 12.23 -18.43 26.24
CA SER A 4 10.91 -17.79 26.23
C SER A 4 11.11 -16.28 26.05
N ILE A 5 10.70 -15.75 24.89
CA ILE A 5 10.56 -14.31 24.71
C ILE A 5 9.49 -13.87 25.72
N SER A 6 9.85 -12.98 26.63
CA SER A 6 8.90 -12.36 27.58
C SER A 6 7.73 -11.74 26.80
N ASP A 7 6.49 -11.88 27.29
CA ASP A 7 5.31 -11.27 26.66
C ASP A 7 5.49 -9.75 26.46
N ASP A 8 6.25 -9.09 27.34
CA ASP A 8 6.63 -7.67 27.22
C ASP A 8 7.48 -7.37 25.97
N ASP A 9 8.41 -8.25 25.59
CA ASP A 9 9.24 -8.07 24.40
C ASP A 9 8.42 -8.20 23.11
N TYR A 10 7.35 -8.99 23.14
CA TYR A 10 6.42 -9.12 22.03
C TYR A 10 5.51 -7.89 21.91
N GLU A 11 4.98 -7.38 23.02
CA GLU A 11 4.19 -6.14 23.05
C GLU A 11 5.00 -4.94 22.58
N ILE A 12 6.22 -4.76 23.09
CA ILE A 12 7.10 -3.65 22.71
C ILE A 12 7.43 -3.67 21.21
N LYS A 13 7.57 -4.86 20.61
CA LYS A 13 7.75 -5.00 19.15
C LYS A 13 6.51 -4.53 18.37
N LYS A 14 5.31 -4.85 18.84
CA LYS A 14 4.05 -4.37 18.22
C LYS A 14 3.89 -2.85 18.34
N LEU A 15 4.52 -2.21 19.32
CA LEU A 15 4.51 -0.77 19.51
C LEU A 15 5.57 0.02 18.71
N ALA A 16 6.31 -0.62 17.80
CA ALA A 16 7.44 -0.01 17.09
C ALA A 16 7.07 1.29 16.33
N ASP A 17 5.87 1.39 15.77
CA ASP A 17 5.43 2.60 15.05
C ASP A 17 5.24 3.80 15.99
N PHE A 18 4.78 3.58 17.22
CA PHE A 18 4.55 4.65 18.20
C PHE A 18 5.85 5.25 18.72
N ARG A 19 6.99 4.55 18.61
CA ARG A 19 8.32 5.13 18.93
C ARG A 19 8.66 6.35 18.07
N ARG A 20 8.03 6.47 16.91
CA ARG A 20 8.17 7.61 15.99
C ARG A 20 7.08 8.67 16.18
N GLY A 21 6.26 8.54 17.22
CA GLY A 21 5.15 9.42 17.57
C GLY A 21 3.81 8.99 16.97
N TYR A 22 2.72 9.52 17.54
CA TYR A 22 1.34 9.20 17.15
C TYR A 22 1.06 9.50 15.67
N HIS A 23 1.60 10.61 15.16
CA HIS A 23 1.48 11.03 13.77
C HIS A 23 1.95 9.96 12.78
N PHE A 24 3.04 9.27 13.09
CA PHE A 24 3.60 8.25 12.20
C PHE A 24 2.66 7.03 12.10
N PHE A 25 2.14 6.57 13.23
CA PHE A 25 1.14 5.50 13.28
C PHE A 25 -0.14 5.88 12.52
N LEU A 26 -0.70 7.06 12.82
CA LEU A 26 -1.94 7.54 12.18
C LEU A 26 -1.76 7.75 10.66
N SER A 27 -0.57 8.19 10.23
CA SER A 27 -0.23 8.29 8.80
C SER A 27 -0.17 6.92 8.11
N GLN A 28 0.36 5.89 8.79
CA GLN A 28 0.35 4.53 8.24
C GLN A 28 -1.06 3.96 8.17
N PHE A 29 -1.85 4.14 9.24
CA PHE A 29 -3.25 3.70 9.29
C PHE A 29 -4.06 4.33 8.14
N THR A 30 -3.98 5.66 7.99
CA THR A 30 -4.66 6.39 6.91
C THR A 30 -4.18 5.94 5.54
N SER A 31 -2.87 5.71 5.35
CA SER A 31 -2.33 5.20 4.08
C SER A 31 -2.89 3.82 3.71
N LEU A 32 -3.04 2.91 4.69
CA LEU A 32 -3.62 1.59 4.46
C LEU A 32 -5.12 1.70 4.14
N ALA A 33 -5.85 2.51 4.89
CA ALA A 33 -7.29 2.75 4.71
C ALA A 33 -7.59 3.39 3.33
N THR A 34 -6.85 4.43 2.96
CA THR A 34 -6.92 5.04 1.62
C THR A 34 -6.51 4.06 0.52
N GLY A 35 -5.57 3.16 0.82
CA GLY A 35 -5.20 2.07 -0.08
C GLY A 35 -6.38 1.15 -0.42
N LEU A 36 -7.17 0.75 0.59
CA LEU A 36 -8.38 -0.05 0.36
C LEU A 36 -9.48 0.75 -0.35
N GLN A 37 -9.69 2.02 0.03
CA GLN A 37 -10.64 2.89 -0.65
C GLN A 37 -10.32 3.01 -2.16
N ASN A 38 -9.06 3.30 -2.47
CA ASN A 38 -8.60 3.40 -3.85
C ASN A 38 -8.68 2.06 -4.56
N PHE A 39 -8.49 0.94 -3.87
CA PHE A 39 -8.65 -0.39 -4.45
C PHE A 39 -10.09 -0.59 -4.95
N PHE A 40 -11.10 -0.30 -4.12
CA PHE A 40 -12.50 -0.35 -4.53
C PHE A 40 -12.84 0.65 -5.65
N ALA A 41 -12.18 1.82 -5.67
CA ALA A 41 -12.30 2.83 -6.71
C ALA A 41 -11.57 2.49 -8.03
N SER A 42 -10.59 1.59 -7.99
CA SER A 42 -9.68 1.35 -9.11
C SER A 42 -10.25 0.39 -10.15
N ASN A 43 -9.64 0.43 -11.34
CA ASN A 43 -9.77 -0.62 -12.36
C ASN A 43 -8.95 -1.88 -12.02
N GLY A 44 -8.38 -1.98 -10.81
CA GLY A 44 -7.66 -3.15 -10.34
C GLY A 44 -8.56 -4.29 -9.84
N ILE A 45 -9.88 -4.05 -9.78
CA ILE A 45 -10.90 -5.06 -9.51
C ILE A 45 -11.62 -5.35 -10.82
N ASN A 46 -11.82 -6.63 -11.15
CA ASN A 46 -12.55 -7.03 -12.35
C ASN A 46 -14.02 -6.54 -12.28
N ASP A 47 -14.67 -6.45 -13.44
CA ASP A 47 -16.03 -5.90 -13.50
C ASP A 47 -17.09 -6.82 -12.88
N ALA A 48 -16.81 -8.12 -12.73
CA ALA A 48 -17.68 -9.07 -12.04
C ALA A 48 -17.74 -8.79 -10.53
N VAL A 49 -16.59 -8.72 -9.88
CA VAL A 49 -16.44 -8.41 -8.44
C VAL A 49 -16.90 -6.99 -8.14
N LYS A 50 -16.70 -6.03 -9.05
CA LYS A 50 -17.28 -4.68 -8.92
C LYS A 50 -18.81 -4.71 -8.86
N ARG A 51 -19.47 -5.57 -9.65
CA ARG A 51 -20.94 -5.74 -9.60
C ARG A 51 -21.37 -6.42 -8.30
N GLU A 52 -20.63 -7.42 -7.85
CA GLU A 52 -20.89 -8.15 -6.60
C GLU A 52 -20.75 -7.25 -5.36
N LEU A 53 -19.79 -6.29 -5.40
CA LEU A 53 -19.57 -5.31 -4.34
C LEU A 53 -20.47 -4.06 -4.45
N LEU A 54 -21.14 -3.84 -5.58
CA LEU A 54 -21.93 -2.63 -5.83
C LEU A 54 -23.00 -2.36 -4.76
N PRO A 55 -23.76 -3.36 -4.25
CA PRO A 55 -24.77 -3.14 -3.21
C PRO A 55 -24.17 -2.62 -1.90
N TYR A 56 -22.94 -3.02 -1.59
CA TYR A 56 -22.26 -2.73 -0.33
C TYR A 56 -21.37 -1.48 -0.39
N ARG A 57 -21.10 -0.99 -1.60
CA ARG A 57 -20.08 0.03 -1.86
C ARG A 57 -20.29 1.32 -1.06
N LYS A 58 -21.54 1.78 -0.95
CA LYS A 58 -21.86 3.00 -0.19
C LYS A 58 -21.51 2.85 1.29
N GLN A 59 -21.80 1.69 1.89
CA GLN A 59 -21.49 1.40 3.28
C GLN A 59 -19.97 1.28 3.48
N LEU A 60 -19.30 0.51 2.63
CA LEU A 60 -17.84 0.34 2.67
C LEU A 60 -17.11 1.68 2.54
N ASP A 61 -17.48 2.51 1.57
CA ASP A 61 -16.89 3.84 1.38
C ASP A 61 -17.18 4.76 2.59
N SER A 62 -18.40 4.72 3.14
CA SER A 62 -18.76 5.51 4.32
C SER A 62 -17.91 5.14 5.55
N ASP A 63 -17.77 3.84 5.85
CA ASP A 63 -17.01 3.35 7.00
C ASP A 63 -15.51 3.67 6.86
N ILE A 64 -14.95 3.50 5.66
CA ILE A 64 -13.54 3.81 5.37
C ILE A 64 -13.29 5.32 5.46
N VAL A 65 -14.12 6.15 4.83
CA VAL A 65 -13.97 7.62 4.86
C VAL A 65 -14.11 8.16 6.28
N SER A 66 -15.06 7.62 7.06
CA SER A 66 -15.25 8.01 8.46
C SER A 66 -13.97 7.79 9.28
N THR A 67 -13.39 6.59 9.21
CA THR A 67 -12.16 6.28 9.95
C THR A 67 -10.95 7.09 9.48
N ILE A 68 -10.82 7.35 8.16
CA ILE A 68 -9.76 8.22 7.62
C ILE A 68 -9.91 9.65 8.14
N LYS A 69 -11.14 10.18 8.14
CA LYS A 69 -11.43 11.54 8.61
C LYS A 69 -11.05 11.69 10.08
N VAL A 70 -11.54 10.80 10.94
CA VAL A 70 -11.24 10.86 12.39
C VAL A 70 -9.75 10.68 12.65
N ALA A 71 -9.06 9.81 11.92
CA ALA A 71 -7.60 9.68 12.06
C ALA A 71 -6.86 10.99 11.69
N LYS A 72 -7.29 11.70 10.65
CA LYS A 72 -6.70 13.00 10.25
C LYS A 72 -7.02 14.10 11.26
N ASP A 73 -8.25 14.15 11.75
CA ASP A 73 -8.65 15.10 12.79
C ASP A 73 -7.84 14.87 14.08
N LEU A 74 -7.64 13.59 14.45
CA LEU A 74 -6.82 13.21 15.59
C LEU A 74 -5.34 13.58 15.44
N MET A 75 -4.79 13.53 14.21
CA MET A 75 -3.42 14.01 13.97
C MET A 75 -3.31 15.50 14.32
N ILE A 76 -4.30 16.31 13.94
CA ILE A 76 -4.32 17.74 14.27
C ILE A 76 -4.46 17.94 15.79
N GLU A 77 -5.37 17.19 16.43
CA GLU A 77 -5.62 17.28 17.87
C GLU A 77 -4.40 16.89 18.72
N LEU A 78 -3.67 15.85 18.33
CA LEU A 78 -2.47 15.37 19.02
C LEU A 78 -1.21 16.17 18.67
N ASP A 79 -1.29 17.14 17.76
CA ASP A 79 -0.18 18.06 17.50
C ASP A 79 0.07 18.95 18.72
N GLU A 80 1.34 19.17 19.04
CA GLU A 80 1.74 19.92 20.24
C GLU A 80 1.11 21.31 20.30
N LYS A 81 0.91 21.96 19.13
CA LYS A 81 0.31 23.31 19.05
C LYS A 81 -1.16 23.35 19.48
N HIS A 82 -1.88 22.24 19.38
CA HIS A 82 -3.30 22.15 19.75
C HIS A 82 -3.46 21.50 21.13
N LEU A 83 -2.70 20.44 21.40
CA LEU A 83 -2.81 19.68 22.63
C LEU A 83 -2.34 20.48 23.86
N GLN A 84 -1.25 21.24 23.75
CA GLN A 84 -0.70 22.04 24.86
C GLN A 84 -1.68 23.12 25.36
N PRO A 85 -2.24 24.00 24.50
CA PRO A 85 -3.26 24.95 24.92
C PRO A 85 -4.51 24.27 25.48
N ALA A 86 -4.94 23.15 24.88
CA ALA A 86 -6.12 22.42 25.33
C ALA A 86 -5.93 21.78 26.71
N ALA A 87 -4.73 21.29 27.04
CA ALA A 87 -4.41 20.77 28.37
C ALA A 87 -4.36 21.87 29.42
N ARG A 88 -3.74 23.02 29.10
CA ARG A 88 -3.68 24.18 29.99
C ARG A 88 -5.06 24.75 30.30
N LYS A 89 -5.96 24.80 29.32
CA LYS A 89 -7.35 25.25 29.51
C LYS A 89 -8.12 24.36 30.48
N ASP A 90 -7.94 23.06 30.38
CA ASP A 90 -8.70 22.09 31.17
C ASP A 90 -8.07 21.81 32.53
N SER A 91 -6.92 22.42 32.82
CA SER A 91 -6.10 22.17 34.00
C SER A 91 -6.85 22.36 35.33
N ILE A 92 -7.77 23.33 35.38
CA ILE A 92 -8.66 23.59 36.54
C ILE A 92 -9.62 22.43 36.81
N SER A 93 -9.99 21.65 35.78
CA SER A 93 -10.88 20.49 35.95
C SER A 93 -10.16 19.27 36.52
N TYR A 94 -8.83 19.20 36.37
CA TYR A 94 -7.99 18.13 36.91
C TYR A 94 -7.44 18.44 38.30
N PHE A 95 -7.06 19.70 38.54
CA PHE A 95 -6.46 20.14 39.79
C PHE A 95 -7.17 21.41 40.28
N GLN A 96 -7.74 21.35 41.49
CA GLN A 96 -8.46 22.48 42.09
C GLN A 96 -7.54 23.63 42.51
N ASN A 97 -6.23 23.40 42.56
CA ASN A 97 -5.22 24.38 42.96
C ASN A 97 -4.71 25.14 41.74
N GLY A 98 -4.87 26.47 41.73
CA GLY A 98 -4.60 27.32 40.57
C GLY A 98 -3.13 27.46 40.14
N ASN A 99 -2.18 26.79 40.80
CA ASN A 99 -0.76 26.82 40.45
C ASN A 99 -0.32 25.41 40.04
N ILE A 100 -0.32 25.16 38.73
CA ILE A 100 -0.14 23.83 38.14
C ILE A 100 1.29 23.72 37.61
N ASP A 101 2.02 22.70 38.07
CA ASP A 101 3.40 22.48 37.66
C ASP A 101 3.49 21.78 36.29
N ASN A 102 4.70 21.71 35.74
CA ASN A 102 4.92 21.07 34.43
C ASN A 102 4.58 19.57 34.46
N HIS A 103 4.69 18.90 35.61
CA HIS A 103 4.44 17.48 35.74
C HIS A 103 2.93 17.15 35.69
N GLN A 104 2.12 17.98 36.33
CA GLN A 104 0.67 17.95 36.26
C GLN A 104 0.16 18.28 34.85
N ILE A 105 0.82 19.20 34.12
CA ILE A 105 0.53 19.43 32.71
C ILE A 105 0.86 18.19 31.87
N ASP A 106 2.00 17.55 32.07
CA ASP A 106 2.37 16.30 31.40
C ASP A 106 1.33 15.18 31.63
N PHE A 107 0.80 15.08 32.86
CA PHE A 107 -0.31 14.17 33.17
C PHE A 107 -1.57 14.46 32.35
N ILE A 108 -1.99 15.72 32.27
CA ILE A 108 -3.19 16.12 31.52
C ILE A 108 -2.99 15.84 30.02
N LEU A 109 -1.81 16.17 29.47
CA LEU A 109 -1.46 15.89 28.07
C LEU A 109 -1.53 14.40 27.76
N PHE A 110 -0.97 13.58 28.66
CA PHE A 110 -0.94 12.13 28.51
C PHE A 110 -2.35 11.52 28.59
N HIS A 111 -3.17 11.98 29.54
CA HIS A 111 -4.56 11.54 29.65
C HIS A 111 -5.43 11.97 28.46
N LYS A 112 -5.29 13.21 27.99
CA LYS A 112 -5.99 13.68 26.78
C LYS A 112 -5.60 12.86 25.56
N SER A 113 -4.30 12.62 25.37
CA SER A 113 -3.81 11.76 24.29
C SER A 113 -4.44 10.37 24.36
N PHE A 114 -4.50 9.79 25.57
CA PHE A 114 -5.15 8.51 25.81
C PHE A 114 -6.63 8.51 25.43
N GLU A 115 -7.43 9.47 25.90
CA GLU A 115 -8.87 9.54 25.60
C GLU A 115 -9.14 9.71 24.10
N SER A 116 -8.41 10.59 23.41
CA SER A 116 -8.59 10.81 21.97
C SER A 116 -8.20 9.57 21.14
N LEU A 117 -7.09 8.90 21.51
CA LEU A 117 -6.68 7.63 20.90
C LEU A 117 -7.68 6.49 21.20
N ARG A 118 -8.28 6.46 22.38
CA ARG A 118 -9.27 5.46 22.79
C ARG A 118 -10.58 5.61 22.04
N GLN A 119 -11.05 6.85 21.86
CA GLN A 119 -12.23 7.15 21.04
C GLN A 119 -12.00 6.69 19.59
N PHE A 120 -10.83 7.00 19.04
CA PHE A 120 -10.46 6.53 17.70
C PHE A 120 -10.39 5.00 17.62
N TYR A 121 -9.80 4.32 18.61
CA TYR A 121 -9.76 2.85 18.65
C TYR A 121 -11.17 2.24 18.61
N ASN A 122 -12.10 2.73 19.44
CA ASN A 122 -13.46 2.20 19.50
C ASN A 122 -14.18 2.36 18.15
N LEU A 123 -14.09 3.56 17.55
CA LEU A 123 -14.66 3.83 16.22
C LEU A 123 -14.02 2.94 15.15
N ALA A 124 -12.68 2.90 15.09
CA ALA A 124 -11.95 2.13 14.10
C ALA A 124 -12.27 0.64 14.22
N LYS A 125 -12.25 0.07 15.43
CA LYS A 125 -12.61 -1.33 15.67
C LYS A 125 -14.03 -1.63 15.17
N GLN A 126 -15.00 -0.77 15.48
CA GLN A 126 -16.38 -0.95 15.05
C GLN A 126 -16.53 -0.88 13.53
N SER A 127 -16.02 0.19 12.89
CA SER A 127 -16.12 0.37 11.44
C SER A 127 -15.39 -0.72 10.66
N TRP A 128 -14.19 -1.13 11.09
CA TRP A 128 -13.42 -2.17 10.40
C TRP A 128 -13.99 -3.57 10.62
N ASN A 129 -14.66 -3.83 11.74
CA ASN A 129 -15.48 -5.04 11.89
C ASN A 129 -16.70 -5.03 10.96
N SER A 130 -17.40 -3.90 10.84
CA SER A 130 -18.49 -3.72 9.86
C SER A 130 -18.00 -4.01 8.44
N ILE A 131 -16.91 -3.37 8.00
CA ILE A 131 -16.27 -3.61 6.69
C ILE A 131 -15.96 -5.09 6.49
N ARG A 132 -15.31 -5.75 7.47
CA ARG A 132 -14.96 -7.18 7.38
C ARG A 132 -16.21 -8.05 7.22
N LEU A 133 -17.24 -7.82 8.03
CA LEU A 133 -18.49 -8.57 7.96
C LEU A 133 -19.21 -8.36 6.63
N THR A 134 -19.26 -7.12 6.14
CA THR A 134 -19.82 -6.78 4.84
C THR A 134 -19.12 -7.53 3.71
N ILE A 135 -17.78 -7.57 3.71
CA ILE A 135 -17.02 -8.35 2.73
C ILE A 135 -17.29 -9.85 2.87
N LEU A 136 -17.36 -10.38 4.09
CA LEU A 136 -17.68 -11.79 4.33
C LEU A 136 -19.08 -12.16 3.84
N SER A 137 -20.06 -11.27 4.01
CA SER A 137 -21.43 -11.45 3.53
C SER A 137 -21.62 -11.21 2.03
N ALA A 138 -20.66 -10.55 1.37
CA ALA A 138 -20.73 -10.33 -0.06
C ALA A 138 -20.56 -11.66 -0.81
N ASP A 139 -21.46 -11.90 -1.78
CA ASP A 139 -21.45 -13.08 -2.66
C ASP A 139 -20.40 -12.92 -3.77
N ILE A 140 -19.14 -12.77 -3.35
CA ILE A 140 -18.01 -12.68 -4.27
C ILE A 140 -17.64 -14.10 -4.67
N LYS A 141 -17.85 -14.43 -5.94
CA LYS A 141 -17.67 -15.81 -6.44
C LYS A 141 -16.22 -16.28 -6.41
N ASP A 142 -15.29 -15.34 -6.52
CA ASP A 142 -13.86 -15.62 -6.37
C ASP A 142 -13.48 -15.58 -4.88
N GLU A 143 -13.59 -16.74 -4.23
CA GLU A 143 -13.23 -16.93 -2.83
C GLU A 143 -11.74 -16.65 -2.57
N SER A 144 -10.85 -16.91 -3.54
CA SER A 144 -9.43 -16.63 -3.39
C SER A 144 -9.14 -15.12 -3.38
N PHE A 145 -9.82 -14.37 -4.26
CA PHE A 145 -9.77 -12.91 -4.26
C PHE A 145 -10.28 -12.33 -2.94
N LYS A 146 -11.44 -12.83 -2.47
CA LYS A 146 -12.07 -12.39 -1.22
C LYS A 146 -11.17 -12.67 -0.02
N ALA A 147 -10.70 -13.90 0.14
CA ALA A 147 -9.88 -14.33 1.27
C ALA A 147 -8.49 -13.71 1.25
N ASP A 148 -7.74 -13.88 0.18
CA ASP A 148 -6.34 -13.47 0.17
C ASP A 148 -6.22 -11.96 -0.08
N VAL A 149 -6.92 -11.43 -1.09
CA VAL A 149 -6.64 -10.06 -1.53
C VAL A 149 -7.40 -9.01 -0.74
N ILE A 150 -8.68 -9.23 -0.43
CA ILE A 150 -9.43 -8.25 0.37
C ILE A 150 -9.16 -8.48 1.87
N LEU A 151 -9.39 -9.70 2.37
CA LEU A 151 -9.29 -9.95 3.81
C LEU A 151 -7.84 -9.95 4.28
N GLU A 152 -7.00 -10.86 3.78
CA GLU A 152 -5.63 -11.05 4.27
C GLU A 152 -4.71 -9.85 3.98
N TYR A 153 -4.74 -9.28 2.77
CA TYR A 153 -3.77 -8.24 2.39
C TYR A 153 -4.23 -6.80 2.61
N ARG A 154 -5.53 -6.54 2.79
CA ARG A 154 -6.04 -5.16 2.93
C ARG A 154 -6.71 -4.90 4.27
N ILE A 155 -7.49 -5.86 4.77
CA ILE A 155 -8.25 -5.69 6.00
C ILE A 155 -7.43 -6.12 7.22
N ILE A 156 -6.75 -7.28 7.19
CA ILE A 156 -5.96 -7.76 8.34
C ILE A 156 -4.83 -6.79 8.75
N PRO A 157 -4.08 -6.13 7.84
CA PRO A 157 -3.06 -5.18 8.24
C PRO A 157 -3.61 -3.97 8.99
N ILE A 158 -4.88 -3.62 8.79
CA ILE A 158 -5.55 -2.60 9.59
C ILE A 158 -5.87 -3.14 10.99
N PHE A 159 -6.35 -4.38 11.09
CA PHE A 159 -6.55 -5.02 12.40
C PHE A 159 -5.25 -5.12 13.20
N ASP A 160 -4.11 -5.43 12.55
CA ASP A 160 -2.79 -5.37 13.19
C ASP A 160 -2.48 -3.99 13.78
N LYS A 161 -2.86 -2.90 13.09
CA LYS A 161 -2.71 -1.53 13.63
C LYS A 161 -3.67 -1.26 14.79
N ILE A 162 -4.92 -1.71 14.68
CA ILE A 162 -5.92 -1.58 15.75
C ILE A 162 -5.46 -2.34 17.01
N ASP A 163 -4.90 -3.54 16.85
CA ASP A 163 -4.34 -4.33 17.94
C ASP A 163 -3.09 -3.66 18.55
N SER A 164 -2.22 -3.08 17.73
CA SER A 164 -1.08 -2.31 18.23
C SER A 164 -1.54 -1.09 19.04
N LEU A 165 -2.62 -0.43 18.61
CA LEU A 165 -3.25 0.67 19.35
C LEU A 165 -3.89 0.19 20.65
N LYS A 166 -4.52 -1.00 20.66
CA LYS A 166 -5.07 -1.62 21.87
C LYS A 166 -3.98 -1.81 22.93
N ILE A 167 -2.85 -2.39 22.55
CA ILE A 167 -1.70 -2.61 23.45
C ILE A 167 -1.18 -1.27 23.99
N LEU A 168 -1.06 -0.26 23.12
CA LEU A 168 -0.65 1.08 23.55
C LEU A 168 -1.59 1.63 24.62
N LEU A 169 -2.91 1.57 24.38
CA LEU A 169 -3.92 2.07 25.31
C LEU A 169 -3.89 1.32 26.65
N GLN A 170 -3.67 0.01 26.63
CA GLN A 170 -3.53 -0.79 27.85
C GLN A 170 -2.32 -0.33 28.69
N ARG A 171 -1.15 -0.13 28.06
CA ARG A 171 0.04 0.36 28.75
C ARG A 171 -0.11 1.82 29.23
N MET A 172 -0.74 2.69 28.43
CA MET A 172 -1.06 4.07 28.86
C MET A 172 -1.99 4.07 30.07
N ALA A 173 -2.97 3.17 30.12
CA ALA A 173 -3.90 3.06 31.23
C ALA A 173 -3.24 2.63 32.55
N VAL A 174 -2.23 1.76 32.49
CA VAL A 174 -1.41 1.38 33.64
C VAL A 174 -0.63 2.59 34.18
N ILE A 175 -0.04 3.41 33.30
CA ILE A 175 0.65 4.65 33.70
C ILE A 175 -0.35 5.64 34.34
N LEU A 176 -1.57 5.72 33.80
CA LEU A 176 -2.65 6.58 34.30
C LEU A 176 -3.39 6.03 35.54
N ASN A 177 -3.01 4.85 36.04
CA ASN A 177 -3.66 4.19 37.18
C ASN A 177 -5.18 4.00 37.00
N ILE A 178 -5.64 3.69 35.79
CA ILE A 178 -7.05 3.44 35.52
C ILE A 178 -7.41 2.04 36.04
N GLN A 179 -8.13 1.99 37.17
CA GLN A 179 -8.43 0.73 37.88
C GLN A 179 -9.49 -0.15 37.17
N GLU A 180 -10.35 0.44 36.34
CA GLU A 180 -11.46 -0.26 35.70
C GLU A 180 -11.06 -0.81 34.32
N LYS A 181 -10.16 -1.82 34.29
CA LYS A 181 -9.69 -2.45 33.03
C LYS A 181 -10.85 -2.95 32.13
N GLN A 182 -11.97 -3.39 32.71
CA GLN A 182 -13.16 -3.82 31.96
C GLN A 182 -13.86 -2.67 31.21
N LYS A 183 -13.70 -1.42 31.64
CA LYS A 183 -14.33 -0.25 31.00
C LYS A 183 -13.42 0.45 29.99
N LEU A 184 -12.20 -0.04 29.78
CA LEU A 184 -11.19 0.62 28.95
C LEU A 184 -11.64 0.85 27.50
N PHE A 185 -12.51 0.00 26.99
CA PHE A 185 -13.00 0.07 25.61
C PHE A 185 -14.50 0.35 25.54
N THR A 186 -15.04 0.96 26.61
CA THR A 186 -16.43 1.44 26.65
C THR A 186 -16.50 2.92 26.29
N ALA A 187 -17.70 3.40 25.94
CA ALA A 187 -17.93 4.80 25.59
C ALA A 187 -17.88 5.77 26.80
N ARG A 188 -17.73 5.26 28.03
CA ARG A 188 -17.68 6.08 29.25
C ARG A 188 -16.29 6.68 29.43
N THR A 189 -16.21 7.91 29.92
CA THR A 189 -14.93 8.56 30.26
C THR A 189 -14.22 7.77 31.36
N THR A 190 -12.89 7.69 31.28
CA THR A 190 -12.11 7.08 32.35
C THR A 190 -11.71 8.11 33.40
N THR A 191 -11.48 7.63 34.61
CA THR A 191 -11.03 8.44 35.74
C THR A 191 -9.56 8.09 36.04
N PRO A 192 -8.60 8.84 35.48
CA PRO A 192 -7.18 8.61 35.76
C PRO A 192 -6.84 9.09 37.19
N ARG A 193 -5.77 8.53 37.78
CA ARG A 193 -5.24 8.99 39.07
C ARG A 193 -3.83 9.51 38.93
N TYR A 194 -3.65 10.79 39.22
CA TYR A 194 -2.35 11.45 39.25
C TYR A 194 -1.46 10.87 40.37
N SER A 195 -0.17 10.75 40.08
CA SER A 195 0.87 10.27 40.97
C SER A 195 2.16 11.04 40.69
N GLU A 196 2.75 11.64 41.71
CA GLU A 196 3.98 12.45 41.58
C GLU A 196 5.21 11.61 41.22
N THR A 197 5.17 10.30 41.44
CA THR A 197 6.29 9.39 41.18
C THR A 197 6.30 8.82 39.76
N LYS A 198 5.22 9.00 38.98
CA LYS A 198 5.08 8.42 37.63
C LYS A 198 5.39 9.44 36.54
N ILE A 199 6.14 9.04 35.52
CA ILE A 199 6.48 9.90 34.38
C ILE A 199 5.42 9.80 33.27
N TYR A 200 4.71 10.89 33.01
CA TYR A 200 3.63 10.96 32.03
C TYR A 200 4.11 11.35 30.62
N LYS A 201 4.87 10.47 29.98
CA LYS A 201 5.37 10.67 28.61
C LYS A 201 5.16 9.42 27.76
N LEU A 202 5.01 9.61 26.44
CA LEU A 202 4.90 8.50 25.49
C LEU A 202 6.12 7.56 25.58
N SER A 203 7.31 8.08 25.87
CA SER A 203 8.52 7.25 26.07
C SER A 203 8.37 6.22 27.18
N THR A 204 7.63 6.55 28.24
CA THR A 204 7.38 5.65 29.39
C THR A 204 6.61 4.40 28.98
N VAL A 205 5.78 4.49 27.92
CA VAL A 205 4.99 3.37 27.40
C VAL A 205 5.87 2.25 26.83
N PHE A 206 7.15 2.50 26.55
CA PHE A 206 8.07 1.52 25.97
C PHE A 206 9.03 0.88 26.97
N SER A 207 8.95 1.23 28.25
CA SER A 207 9.76 0.60 29.29
C SER A 207 9.46 -0.91 29.37
N THR A 208 10.44 -1.70 29.79
CA THR A 208 10.35 -3.16 29.98
C THR A 208 9.86 -3.56 31.36
N ASP A 209 9.81 -2.63 32.31
CA ASP A 209 9.56 -2.91 33.73
C ASP A 209 8.07 -2.93 34.09
N PHE A 210 7.16 -3.14 33.13
CA PHE A 210 5.72 -3.18 33.39
C PHE A 210 5.30 -4.44 34.15
N ALA A 211 6.02 -5.56 34.00
CA ALA A 211 5.74 -6.82 34.68
C ALA A 211 5.78 -6.75 36.22
N HIS A 212 6.55 -5.80 36.82
CA HIS A 212 6.62 -5.67 38.28
C HIS A 212 5.53 -4.75 38.88
N ASP A 213 4.86 -3.94 38.07
CA ASP A 213 3.68 -3.17 38.50
C ASP A 213 2.38 -3.98 38.38
N GLU A 214 2.39 -5.11 37.66
CA GLU A 214 1.27 -6.05 37.56
C GLU A 214 1.13 -6.98 38.77
N ASP A 215 2.20 -7.22 39.54
CA ASP A 215 2.18 -8.14 40.71
C ASP A 215 1.30 -7.65 41.88
N ASN A 216 0.84 -6.39 41.87
CA ASN A 216 -0.17 -5.88 42.81
C ASN A 216 -1.61 -5.92 42.25
N LEU A 217 -1.82 -6.49 41.06
CA LEU A 217 -3.12 -6.59 40.39
C LEU A 217 -3.31 -8.03 39.87
N VAL A 218 -3.87 -8.87 40.74
CA VAL A 218 -4.24 -10.29 40.53
C VAL A 218 -4.60 -10.64 39.07
N PRO A 219 -4.00 -11.70 38.49
CA PRO A 219 -4.28 -12.12 37.12
C PRO A 219 -5.61 -12.89 37.04
N SER A 220 -6.54 -12.40 36.23
CA SER A 220 -7.57 -13.25 35.63
C SER A 220 -8.02 -12.65 34.31
N PHE A 221 -7.44 -13.14 33.21
CA PHE A 221 -8.04 -13.04 31.89
C PHE A 221 -9.30 -13.89 31.88
N LEU A 222 -10.46 -13.29 32.17
CA LEU A 222 -11.74 -13.86 31.78
C LEU A 222 -12.09 -13.42 30.36
N PRO A 223 -12.67 -14.31 29.54
CA PRO A 223 -13.16 -13.95 28.22
C PRO A 223 -14.29 -12.91 28.34
N ASP A 224 -14.33 -12.01 27.37
CA ASP A 224 -15.33 -10.97 27.19
C ASP A 224 -16.73 -11.61 27.05
N GLU A 225 -17.52 -11.64 28.13
CA GLU A 225 -18.95 -12.00 28.11
C GLU A 225 -19.75 -10.84 27.51
N ASN A 226 -19.72 -10.75 26.17
CA ASN A 226 -20.74 -10.10 25.33
C ASN A 226 -20.73 -10.76 23.94
N GLN A 227 -20.74 -12.08 23.89
CA GLN A 227 -21.18 -12.83 22.71
C GLN A 227 -22.71 -12.89 22.75
N GLU A 228 -23.36 -11.95 22.07
CA GLU A 228 -24.72 -12.20 21.59
C GLU A 228 -24.68 -13.38 20.58
N ASP A 229 -25.65 -14.26 20.72
CA ASP A 229 -25.77 -15.58 20.09
C ASP A 229 -25.40 -15.61 18.59
N TYR A 230 -24.27 -16.24 18.28
CA TYR A 230 -23.99 -16.79 16.95
C TYR A 230 -24.32 -18.29 16.94
N PRO A 231 -24.90 -18.85 15.86
CA PRO A 231 -25.25 -20.25 15.81
C PRO A 231 -24.02 -21.16 16.00
N LYS A 232 -24.05 -21.97 17.05
CA LYS A 232 -23.07 -23.01 17.37
C LYS A 232 -23.13 -24.16 16.37
N THR A 233 -22.35 -24.06 15.30
CA THR A 233 -21.81 -25.16 14.48
C THR A 233 -20.87 -24.47 13.48
N ILE A 234 -19.54 -24.46 13.59
CA ILE A 234 -18.59 -25.57 13.64
C ILE A 234 -17.36 -25.06 14.40
N ALA A 235 -17.26 -25.33 15.70
CA ALA A 235 -16.04 -25.10 16.47
C ALA A 235 -15.33 -26.44 16.66
N SER A 236 -14.59 -26.86 15.62
CA SER A 236 -13.48 -27.78 15.83
C SER A 236 -12.22 -26.92 15.89
N LYS A 237 -11.43 -27.11 16.96
CA LYS A 237 -10.11 -26.50 17.14
C LYS A 237 -9.37 -26.52 15.79
N PRO A 238 -8.82 -25.40 15.30
CA PRO A 238 -7.90 -25.48 14.19
C PRO A 238 -6.67 -26.23 14.72
N LYS A 239 -6.64 -27.55 14.51
CA LYS A 239 -5.38 -28.23 14.23
C LYS A 239 -4.71 -27.34 13.19
N ALA A 240 -3.47 -26.93 13.47
CA ALA A 240 -2.65 -26.27 12.48
C ALA A 240 -2.74 -27.09 11.19
N VAL A 241 -3.57 -26.62 10.26
CA VAL A 241 -3.56 -27.12 8.90
C VAL A 241 -2.23 -26.56 8.43
N VAL A 242 -1.23 -27.43 8.37
CA VAL A 242 -0.15 -27.25 7.42
C VAL A 242 -0.86 -27.27 6.08
N ILE A 243 -1.38 -26.11 5.68
CA ILE A 243 -1.81 -25.86 4.32
C ILE A 243 -0.49 -25.93 3.58
N GLU A 244 -0.25 -27.06 2.91
CA GLU A 244 0.73 -27.09 1.85
C GLU A 244 0.45 -25.86 1.00
N LYS A 245 1.36 -24.87 1.05
CA LYS A 245 1.34 -23.71 0.18
C LYS A 245 1.39 -24.24 -1.24
N LYS A 246 0.24 -24.49 -1.86
CA LYS A 246 0.16 -24.55 -3.31
C LYS A 246 0.55 -23.16 -3.76
N ALA A 247 1.77 -23.03 -4.25
CA ALA A 247 2.21 -21.84 -4.94
C ALA A 247 1.27 -21.68 -6.14
N TYR A 248 0.27 -20.82 -6.01
CA TYR A 248 -0.54 -20.43 -7.14
C TYR A 248 0.39 -19.67 -8.09
N ASP A 249 0.66 -20.25 -9.27
CA ASP A 249 1.65 -19.72 -10.22
C ASP A 249 1.38 -18.28 -10.65
N ASN A 250 0.13 -17.82 -10.50
CA ASN A 250 -0.32 -16.48 -10.85
C ASN A 250 -0.05 -15.40 -9.80
N ILE A 251 0.43 -15.75 -8.61
CA ILE A 251 0.77 -14.80 -7.55
C ILE A 251 2.29 -14.76 -7.37
N LEU A 252 2.83 -13.54 -7.39
CA LEU A 252 4.22 -13.26 -7.10
C LEU A 252 4.32 -12.50 -5.77
N ASN A 253 4.90 -13.14 -4.76
CA ASN A 253 5.26 -12.51 -3.50
C ASN A 253 6.79 -12.39 -3.40
N THR A 254 7.28 -11.15 -3.41
CA THR A 254 8.72 -10.82 -3.32
C THR A 254 9.09 -10.15 -1.99
N ALA A 255 8.16 -10.14 -1.02
CA ALA A 255 8.36 -9.49 0.26
C ALA A 255 9.63 -9.98 0.96
N GLY A 256 10.40 -9.04 1.51
CA GLY A 256 11.54 -9.34 2.36
C GLY A 256 11.11 -9.64 3.80
N LYS A 257 12.10 -9.81 4.68
CA LYS A 257 11.88 -10.19 6.08
C LYS A 257 11.47 -9.00 6.97
N LEU A 258 11.56 -7.77 6.46
CA LEU A 258 11.46 -6.55 7.25
C LEU A 258 10.19 -5.75 6.91
N PRO A 259 9.57 -5.04 7.87
CA PRO A 259 8.31 -4.32 7.64
C PRO A 259 8.31 -3.31 6.48
N TRP A 260 9.48 -2.75 6.14
CA TRP A 260 9.65 -1.76 5.07
C TRP A 260 9.84 -2.39 3.67
N ASN A 261 10.12 -3.69 3.60
CA ASN A 261 10.17 -4.45 2.35
C ASN A 261 9.10 -5.56 2.27
N SER A 262 8.00 -5.43 3.04
CA SER A 262 6.88 -6.38 3.08
C SER A 262 5.52 -5.77 2.71
N ASN A 263 5.51 -4.62 2.04
CA ASN A 263 4.29 -3.89 1.67
C ASN A 263 3.77 -4.27 0.26
N GLN A 264 2.65 -3.66 -0.15
CA GLN A 264 1.96 -3.93 -1.43
C GLN A 264 2.83 -3.81 -2.69
N HIS A 265 3.99 -3.15 -2.64
CA HIS A 265 4.86 -2.97 -3.81
C HIS A 265 5.56 -4.26 -4.22
N TYR A 266 5.71 -5.19 -3.28
CA TYR A 266 6.40 -6.46 -3.45
C TYR A 266 5.46 -7.60 -3.86
N TYR A 267 4.17 -7.30 -4.05
CA TYR A 267 3.14 -8.25 -4.43
C TYR A 267 2.64 -7.92 -5.83
N PHE A 268 2.42 -8.96 -6.63
CA PHE A 268 1.88 -8.83 -7.98
C PHE A 268 1.11 -10.07 -8.38
N ARG A 269 0.08 -9.91 -9.19
CA ARG A 269 -0.72 -11.03 -9.70
C ARG A 269 -1.27 -10.74 -11.09
N PHE A 270 -1.60 -11.80 -11.80
CA PHE A 270 -2.46 -11.76 -12.98
C PHE A 270 -3.69 -12.66 -12.78
N GLU A 271 -4.76 -12.34 -13.49
CA GLU A 271 -6.01 -13.11 -13.43
C GLU A 271 -5.94 -14.26 -14.45
N ILE A 272 -6.18 -15.49 -14.01
CA ILE A 272 -6.07 -16.67 -14.87
C ILE A 272 -7.18 -16.68 -15.94
N ALA A 273 -8.41 -16.34 -15.56
CA ALA A 273 -9.54 -16.33 -16.50
C ALA A 273 -9.32 -15.32 -17.64
N ASP A 274 -9.02 -14.07 -17.28
CA ASP A 274 -8.74 -13.00 -18.23
C ASP A 274 -7.46 -13.30 -19.05
N TYR A 275 -6.44 -13.94 -18.47
CA TYR A 275 -5.26 -14.42 -19.20
C TYR A 275 -5.63 -15.45 -20.28
N GLU A 276 -6.46 -16.45 -19.96
CA GLU A 276 -6.91 -17.45 -20.95
C GLU A 276 -7.79 -16.82 -22.04
N GLU A 277 -8.62 -15.84 -21.69
CA GLU A 277 -9.39 -15.06 -22.67
C GLU A 277 -8.49 -14.25 -23.62
N GLU A 278 -7.51 -13.51 -23.07
CA GLU A 278 -6.54 -12.77 -23.87
C GLU A 278 -5.69 -13.71 -24.74
N LYS A 279 -5.31 -14.88 -24.22
CA LYS A 279 -4.56 -15.90 -24.95
C LYS A 279 -5.37 -16.46 -26.12
N ALA A 280 -6.68 -16.63 -25.96
CA ALA A 280 -7.55 -17.06 -27.04
C ALA A 280 -7.56 -16.08 -28.23
N LEU A 281 -7.29 -14.79 -28.01
CA LEU A 281 -7.23 -13.78 -29.08
C LEU A 281 -6.10 -14.06 -30.09
N PHE A 282 -5.02 -14.75 -29.71
CA PHE A 282 -3.91 -15.10 -30.60
C PHE A 282 -4.34 -15.98 -31.78
N LYS A 283 -5.47 -16.68 -31.66
CA LYS A 283 -6.06 -17.46 -32.76
C LYS A 283 -6.57 -16.59 -33.91
N SER A 284 -6.86 -15.32 -33.66
CA SER A 284 -7.42 -14.38 -34.63
C SER A 284 -6.57 -13.12 -34.83
N VAL A 285 -5.30 -13.15 -34.40
CA VAL A 285 -4.34 -12.04 -34.62
C VAL A 285 -3.95 -11.95 -36.09
N ILE A 286 -4.07 -10.73 -36.64
CA ILE A 286 -3.69 -10.38 -38.01
C ILE A 286 -2.33 -9.69 -38.03
N SER A 287 -2.11 -8.75 -37.10
CA SER A 287 -0.90 -7.94 -37.00
C SER A 287 -0.50 -7.72 -35.54
N MET A 288 0.78 -7.47 -35.30
CA MET A 288 1.31 -7.10 -33.99
C MET A 288 2.20 -5.88 -34.18
N ASP A 289 2.04 -4.87 -33.34
CA ASP A 289 2.84 -3.65 -33.36
C ASP A 289 4.13 -3.89 -32.53
N THR A 290 5.14 -4.57 -33.11
CA THR A 290 6.37 -4.98 -32.40
C THR A 290 7.59 -4.09 -32.68
N HIS A 291 7.37 -2.82 -33.00
CA HIS A 291 8.44 -1.88 -33.30
C HIS A 291 9.04 -1.26 -32.03
N MET A 292 10.34 -0.96 -32.05
CA MET A 292 11.00 -0.22 -30.97
C MET A 292 11.24 1.23 -31.41
N GLY A 293 10.15 2.01 -31.52
CA GLY A 293 10.21 3.46 -31.83
C GLY A 293 10.22 3.86 -33.32
N ALA A 294 9.60 3.08 -34.21
CA ALA A 294 9.44 3.46 -35.62
C ALA A 294 8.36 4.53 -35.85
N ASP A 295 8.55 5.37 -36.88
CA ASP A 295 7.65 6.45 -37.31
C ASP A 295 6.25 5.93 -37.74
N GLU A 296 5.17 6.65 -37.43
CA GLU A 296 3.78 6.26 -37.70
C GLU A 296 3.51 5.92 -39.17
N LYS A 297 4.20 6.60 -40.10
CA LYS A 297 4.09 6.33 -41.54
C LYS A 297 4.68 4.97 -41.90
N ALA A 298 5.79 4.57 -41.27
CA ALA A 298 6.39 3.25 -41.44
C ALA A 298 5.46 2.16 -40.90
N LEU A 299 4.83 2.39 -39.74
CA LEU A 299 3.88 1.46 -39.11
C LEU A 299 2.64 1.19 -39.95
N ARG A 300 2.05 2.25 -40.54
CA ARG A 300 0.91 2.08 -41.45
C ARG A 300 1.31 1.30 -42.71
N SER A 301 2.48 1.57 -43.27
CA SER A 301 2.97 0.84 -44.44
C SER A 301 3.25 -0.63 -44.14
N GLU A 302 3.76 -0.94 -42.95
CA GLU A 302 4.00 -2.30 -42.48
C GLU A 302 2.71 -3.04 -42.14
N MET A 303 1.72 -2.38 -41.54
CA MET A 303 0.38 -2.94 -41.30
C MET A 303 -0.33 -3.29 -42.62
N ILE A 304 -0.29 -2.38 -43.61
CA ILE A 304 -0.87 -2.62 -44.94
C ILE A 304 -0.12 -3.77 -45.65
N ARG A 305 1.21 -3.80 -45.55
CA ARG A 305 2.03 -4.90 -46.08
C ARG A 305 1.71 -6.23 -45.41
N ASN A 306 1.51 -6.25 -44.09
CA ASN A 306 1.16 -7.44 -43.31
C ASN A 306 -0.25 -7.94 -43.63
N LEU A 307 -1.21 -7.03 -43.83
CA LEU A 307 -2.57 -7.35 -44.31
C LEU A 307 -2.59 -7.91 -45.73
N ALA A 308 -1.68 -7.45 -46.60
CA ALA A 308 -1.55 -7.88 -47.99
C ALA A 308 -0.67 -9.14 -48.15
N SER A 309 0.25 -9.42 -47.21
CA SER A 309 1.17 -10.54 -47.30
C SER A 309 0.47 -11.88 -47.03
N LYS A 310 0.59 -12.83 -47.96
CA LYS A 310 0.13 -14.22 -47.77
C LYS A 310 0.94 -14.99 -46.71
N SER A 311 2.10 -14.45 -46.28
CA SER A 311 3.07 -15.13 -45.40
C SER A 311 2.59 -15.40 -43.97
N LYS A 312 1.63 -14.63 -43.42
CA LYS A 312 1.05 -14.88 -42.09
C LYS A 312 -0.12 -15.87 -42.10
N LYS A 313 -0.58 -16.34 -43.27
CA LYS A 313 -1.60 -17.41 -43.33
C LYS A 313 -1.07 -18.77 -42.86
N GLU A 314 0.25 -18.92 -42.68
CA GLU A 314 0.91 -20.19 -42.34
C GLU A 314 1.42 -20.29 -40.90
N LYS A 315 1.50 -19.18 -40.13
CA LYS A 315 1.97 -19.23 -38.74
C LYS A 315 0.89 -19.75 -37.80
N SER A 316 1.26 -20.67 -36.91
CA SER A 316 0.33 -21.19 -35.89
C SER A 316 0.05 -20.12 -34.81
N SER A 317 -1.10 -20.21 -34.13
CA SER A 317 -1.42 -19.27 -33.03
C SER A 317 -0.37 -19.31 -31.90
N ILE A 318 0.25 -20.47 -31.70
CA ILE A 318 1.30 -20.70 -30.70
C ILE A 318 2.60 -19.96 -31.10
N GLU A 319 2.98 -19.96 -32.37
CA GLU A 319 4.13 -19.21 -32.86
C GLU A 319 3.93 -17.70 -32.69
N ILE A 320 2.73 -17.19 -32.99
CA ILE A 320 2.39 -15.77 -32.83
C ILE A 320 2.46 -15.36 -31.35
N GLU A 321 1.90 -16.18 -30.46
CA GLU A 321 2.00 -15.96 -29.00
C GLU A 321 3.47 -15.95 -28.54
N THR A 322 4.28 -16.87 -29.04
CA THR A 322 5.70 -16.97 -28.69
C THR A 322 6.49 -15.75 -29.18
N GLU A 323 6.23 -15.28 -30.41
CA GLU A 323 6.83 -14.06 -30.95
C GLU A 323 6.47 -12.82 -30.12
N TYR A 324 5.19 -12.71 -29.73
CA TYR A 324 4.73 -11.62 -28.86
C TYR A 324 5.41 -11.68 -27.48
N ASN A 325 5.45 -12.85 -26.86
CA ASN A 325 6.08 -13.04 -25.55
C ASN A 325 7.57 -12.66 -25.59
N MET A 326 8.30 -13.09 -26.63
CA MET A 326 9.70 -12.72 -26.84
C MET A 326 9.87 -11.20 -27.02
N PHE A 327 9.00 -10.56 -27.78
CA PHE A 327 9.02 -9.11 -27.95
C PHE A 327 8.83 -8.40 -26.61
N ILE A 328 7.81 -8.76 -25.83
CA ILE A 328 7.53 -8.14 -24.53
C ILE A 328 8.67 -8.36 -23.54
N LEU A 329 9.27 -9.56 -23.49
CA LEU A 329 10.44 -9.81 -22.63
C LEU A 329 11.65 -8.96 -23.03
N ARG A 330 11.96 -8.85 -24.33
CA ARG A 330 13.00 -7.91 -24.82
C ARG A 330 12.67 -6.47 -24.45
N TYR A 331 11.39 -6.11 -24.53
CA TYR A 331 10.91 -4.79 -24.14
C TYR A 331 11.10 -4.53 -22.63
N PHE A 332 10.91 -5.53 -21.76
CA PHE A 332 11.20 -5.40 -20.33
C PHE A 332 12.68 -5.17 -20.06
N HIS A 333 13.59 -5.87 -20.76
CA HIS A 333 15.02 -5.57 -20.67
C HIS A 333 15.33 -4.14 -21.14
N PHE A 334 14.72 -3.69 -22.22
CA PHE A 334 14.86 -2.31 -22.69
C PHE A 334 14.38 -1.28 -21.65
N CYS A 335 13.20 -1.51 -21.04
CA CYS A 335 12.69 -0.69 -19.94
C CYS A 335 13.67 -0.67 -18.75
N LYS A 336 14.26 -1.82 -18.41
CA LYS A 336 15.26 -1.96 -17.35
C LYS A 336 16.46 -1.04 -17.61
N GLU A 337 17.04 -1.10 -18.81
CA GLU A 337 18.20 -0.28 -19.16
C GLU A 337 17.87 1.22 -19.22
N ILE A 338 16.71 1.61 -19.77
CA ILE A 338 16.26 3.01 -19.76
C ILE A 338 16.15 3.53 -18.33
N LEU A 339 15.55 2.77 -17.42
CA LEU A 339 15.34 3.21 -16.04
C LEU A 339 16.67 3.40 -15.28
N ILE A 340 17.65 2.52 -15.53
CA ILE A 340 18.98 2.65 -14.91
C ILE A 340 19.68 3.91 -15.44
N LEU A 341 19.63 4.13 -16.75
CA LEU A 341 20.22 5.30 -17.39
C LEU A 341 19.53 6.60 -16.94
N SER A 342 18.20 6.62 -16.92
CA SER A 342 17.42 7.83 -16.59
C SER A 342 17.59 8.25 -15.14
N MET A 343 17.69 7.29 -14.22
CA MET A 343 17.85 7.54 -12.79
C MET A 343 19.31 7.65 -12.36
N GLY A 344 20.27 7.31 -13.22
CA GLY A 344 21.69 7.30 -12.87
C GLY A 344 22.05 6.27 -11.79
N ILE A 345 21.38 5.12 -11.79
CA ILE A 345 21.61 4.07 -10.78
C ILE A 345 22.93 3.35 -11.10
N PRO A 346 23.88 3.26 -10.16
CA PRO A 346 25.12 2.50 -10.36
C PRO A 346 24.85 1.02 -10.61
N GLU A 347 25.65 0.37 -11.46
CA GLU A 347 25.46 -1.04 -11.83
C GLU A 347 25.42 -1.97 -10.60
N VAL A 348 26.22 -1.68 -9.57
CA VAL A 348 26.25 -2.43 -8.30
C VAL A 348 24.90 -2.41 -7.56
N LEU A 349 24.10 -1.37 -7.75
CA LEU A 349 22.79 -1.21 -7.10
C LEU A 349 21.62 -1.56 -8.03
N LYS A 350 21.89 -1.91 -9.30
CA LYS A 350 20.87 -2.15 -10.34
C LYS A 350 19.82 -3.16 -9.91
N ASN A 351 20.23 -4.35 -9.49
CA ASN A 351 19.29 -5.41 -9.14
C ASN A 351 18.49 -5.04 -7.88
N LEU A 352 19.16 -4.49 -6.86
CA LEU A 352 18.52 -4.03 -5.64
C LEU A 352 17.49 -2.91 -5.90
N PHE A 353 17.77 -2.01 -6.82
CA PHE A 353 16.85 -0.97 -7.28
C PHE A 353 15.59 -1.57 -7.89
N PHE A 354 15.72 -2.53 -8.81
CA PHE A 354 14.54 -3.19 -9.40
C PHE A 354 13.71 -3.94 -8.38
N TYR A 355 14.35 -4.66 -7.45
CA TYR A 355 13.63 -5.31 -6.36
C TYR A 355 12.80 -4.34 -5.53
N HIS A 356 13.36 -3.18 -5.17
CA HIS A 356 12.64 -2.19 -4.37
C HIS A 356 11.63 -1.36 -5.17
N ILE A 357 11.80 -1.19 -6.50
CA ILE A 357 10.72 -0.73 -7.38
C ILE A 357 9.52 -1.65 -7.21
N GLY A 358 9.76 -2.96 -7.32
CA GLY A 358 8.77 -4.01 -7.18
C GLY A 358 7.95 -4.25 -8.45
N PRO A 359 7.44 -5.47 -8.63
CA PRO A 359 6.79 -5.91 -9.88
C PRO A 359 5.58 -5.07 -10.26
N GLN A 360 4.79 -4.60 -9.29
CA GLN A 360 3.63 -3.73 -9.53
C GLN A 360 4.01 -2.39 -10.18
N HIS A 361 5.07 -1.73 -9.69
CA HIS A 361 5.47 -0.44 -10.25
C HIS A 361 6.16 -0.63 -11.60
N PHE A 362 6.94 -1.70 -11.74
CA PHE A 362 7.53 -2.05 -13.01
C PHE A 362 6.48 -2.30 -14.10
N TYR A 363 5.38 -2.98 -13.78
CA TYR A 363 4.24 -3.14 -14.70
C TYR A 363 3.65 -1.80 -15.14
N MET A 364 3.42 -0.88 -14.20
CA MET A 364 2.89 0.44 -14.52
C MET A 364 3.83 1.22 -15.44
N ILE A 365 5.15 1.13 -15.21
CA ILE A 365 6.17 1.75 -16.05
C ILE A 365 6.20 1.11 -17.44
N ALA A 366 6.32 -0.22 -17.53
CA ALA A 366 6.39 -0.93 -18.79
C ALA A 366 5.16 -0.68 -19.66
N ARG A 367 3.96 -0.70 -19.05
CA ARG A 367 2.71 -0.34 -19.73
C ARG A 367 2.70 1.10 -20.21
N LYS A 368 3.22 2.04 -19.42
CA LYS A 368 3.34 3.45 -19.82
C LYS A 368 4.25 3.60 -21.03
N PHE A 369 5.41 2.95 -21.04
CA PHE A 369 6.34 2.96 -22.17
C PHE A 369 5.73 2.35 -23.43
N LEU A 370 5.02 1.22 -23.32
CA LEU A 370 4.31 0.61 -24.46
C LEU A 370 3.28 1.58 -25.06
N GLN A 371 2.53 2.29 -24.21
CA GLN A 371 1.53 3.27 -24.64
C GLN A 371 2.16 4.50 -25.31
N GLU A 372 3.22 5.06 -24.72
CA GLU A 372 3.93 6.24 -25.26
C GLU A 372 4.64 5.92 -26.57
N ALA A 373 5.24 4.74 -26.66
CA ALA A 373 5.86 4.24 -27.89
C ALA A 373 4.83 3.65 -28.88
N ASN A 374 3.54 3.66 -28.54
CA ASN A 374 2.45 3.14 -29.36
C ASN A 374 2.67 1.69 -29.87
N THR A 375 3.28 0.84 -29.06
CA THR A 375 3.74 -0.52 -29.41
C THR A 375 3.22 -1.58 -28.42
N GLY A 376 3.39 -2.87 -28.74
CA GLY A 376 2.87 -4.01 -27.96
C GLY A 376 1.39 -4.32 -28.20
N TYR A 377 0.76 -3.66 -29.17
CA TYR A 377 -0.64 -3.94 -29.50
C TYR A 377 -0.76 -5.13 -30.46
N ILE A 378 -1.81 -5.94 -30.25
CA ILE A 378 -2.24 -6.96 -31.18
C ILE A 378 -3.48 -6.48 -31.94
N HIS A 379 -3.54 -6.76 -33.24
CA HIS A 379 -4.67 -6.45 -34.10
C HIS A 379 -5.45 -7.72 -34.37
N VAL A 380 -6.66 -7.83 -33.83
CA VAL A 380 -7.45 -9.06 -33.79
C VAL A 380 -8.66 -8.92 -34.71
N ARG A 381 -8.96 -9.97 -35.48
CA ARG A 381 -10.22 -10.06 -36.23
C ARG A 381 -11.36 -10.44 -35.29
N LEU A 382 -12.39 -9.60 -35.21
CA LEU A 382 -13.60 -9.92 -34.45
C LEU A 382 -14.42 -11.02 -35.17
N ALA A 383 -15.25 -11.74 -34.42
CA ALA A 383 -16.04 -12.89 -34.89
C ALA A 383 -16.90 -12.57 -36.14
N ASP A 384 -17.33 -11.31 -36.27
CA ASP A 384 -18.13 -10.75 -37.34
C ASP A 384 -17.36 -10.62 -38.69
N GLY A 385 -16.05 -10.88 -38.68
CA GLY A 385 -15.16 -10.91 -39.85
C GLY A 385 -14.84 -9.54 -40.49
N LYS A 386 -15.65 -8.51 -40.22
CA LYS A 386 -15.56 -7.18 -40.88
C LYS A 386 -14.78 -6.13 -40.09
N LYS A 387 -14.57 -6.32 -38.78
CA LYS A 387 -13.93 -5.33 -37.89
C LYS A 387 -12.62 -5.87 -37.31
N VAL A 388 -11.60 -5.02 -37.29
CA VAL A 388 -10.30 -5.28 -36.64
C VAL A 388 -10.24 -4.46 -35.36
N SER A 389 -9.97 -5.12 -34.23
CA SER A 389 -9.79 -4.47 -32.93
C SER A 389 -8.31 -4.41 -32.59
N ARG A 390 -7.85 -3.26 -32.07
CA ARG A 390 -6.49 -3.07 -31.57
C ARG A 390 -6.50 -3.19 -30.05
N VAL A 391 -5.83 -4.20 -29.51
CA VAL A 391 -5.86 -4.56 -28.09
C VAL A 391 -4.44 -4.61 -27.54
N LEU A 392 -4.24 -4.12 -26.32
CA LEU A 392 -3.02 -4.35 -25.54
C LEU A 392 -3.33 -5.44 -24.51
N PRO A 393 -2.81 -6.68 -24.67
CA PRO A 393 -3.08 -7.80 -23.75
C PRO A 393 -2.44 -7.55 -22.38
N ASN A 394 -3.23 -7.08 -21.41
CA ASN A 394 -2.70 -6.63 -20.13
C ASN A 394 -2.34 -7.81 -19.23
N GLU A 395 -3.17 -8.85 -19.16
CA GLU A 395 -2.93 -9.99 -18.29
C GLU A 395 -1.78 -10.86 -18.80
N ILE A 396 -1.60 -10.99 -20.11
CA ILE A 396 -0.40 -11.62 -20.69
C ILE A 396 0.86 -10.85 -20.30
N ILE A 397 0.83 -9.51 -20.39
CA ILE A 397 1.95 -8.68 -19.96
C ILE A 397 2.22 -8.89 -18.46
N LYS A 398 1.18 -8.94 -17.61
CA LYS A 398 1.35 -9.21 -16.18
C LYS A 398 1.95 -10.59 -15.91
N LYS A 399 1.49 -11.64 -16.60
CA LYS A 399 2.07 -12.98 -16.52
C LYS A 399 3.55 -12.98 -16.89
N LEU A 400 3.91 -12.31 -17.98
CA LEU A 400 5.32 -12.18 -18.38
C LEU A 400 6.16 -11.40 -17.37
N ILE A 401 5.58 -10.42 -16.65
CA ILE A 401 6.27 -9.75 -15.54
C ILE A 401 6.51 -10.71 -14.39
N VAL A 402 5.53 -11.55 -14.04
CA VAL A 402 5.72 -12.58 -13.01
C VAL A 402 6.88 -13.49 -13.36
N ASP A 403 6.92 -13.99 -14.60
CA ASP A 403 7.99 -14.85 -15.10
C ASP A 403 9.35 -14.13 -15.11
N PHE A 404 9.39 -12.91 -15.66
CA PHE A 404 10.58 -12.07 -15.70
C PHE A 404 11.13 -11.81 -14.29
N TRP A 405 10.26 -11.58 -13.31
CA TRP A 405 10.71 -11.35 -11.94
C TRP A 405 11.29 -12.62 -11.30
N LYS A 406 10.65 -13.77 -11.52
CA LYS A 406 11.10 -15.08 -11.04
C LYS A 406 12.46 -15.47 -11.66
N ASN A 407 12.68 -15.16 -12.93
CA ASN A 407 13.82 -15.63 -13.70
C ASN A 407 14.99 -14.64 -13.74
N ASP A 408 14.73 -13.34 -13.81
CA ASP A 408 15.76 -12.32 -14.10
C ASP A 408 16.08 -11.41 -12.91
N ILE A 409 15.11 -11.16 -12.02
CA ILE A 409 15.27 -10.20 -10.91
C ILE A 409 15.59 -10.91 -9.59
N LEU A 410 14.73 -11.83 -9.15
CA LEU A 410 14.88 -12.49 -7.85
C LEU A 410 16.16 -13.33 -7.72
N PRO A 411 16.60 -14.10 -8.74
CA PRO A 411 17.82 -14.90 -8.61
C PRO A 411 19.10 -14.07 -8.46
N MET A 412 19.04 -12.80 -8.88
CA MET A 412 20.17 -11.88 -8.86
C MET A 412 20.32 -11.12 -7.54
N ILE A 413 19.51 -11.46 -6.52
CA ILE A 413 19.43 -10.70 -5.28
C ILE A 413 19.45 -11.63 -4.07
N GLY A 414 20.50 -11.50 -3.28
CA GLY A 414 20.73 -12.27 -2.06
C GLY A 414 20.18 -11.60 -0.80
N GLU A 415 21.06 -11.44 0.20
CA GLU A 415 20.70 -10.78 1.46
C GLU A 415 20.61 -9.25 1.35
N GLU A 416 21.19 -8.65 0.30
CA GLU A 416 21.19 -7.20 0.10
C GLU A 416 19.78 -6.60 0.01
N ARG A 417 18.75 -7.38 -0.32
CA ARG A 417 17.34 -6.94 -0.29
C ARG A 417 16.86 -6.43 1.07
N ASN A 418 17.53 -6.84 2.16
CA ASN A 418 17.25 -6.40 3.52
C ASN A 418 18.22 -5.31 4.00
N ASN A 419 19.13 -4.84 3.15
CA ASN A 419 20.10 -3.80 3.50
C ASN A 419 19.47 -2.40 3.40
N LEU A 420 19.09 -1.85 4.55
CA LEU A 420 18.48 -0.52 4.64
C LEU A 420 19.42 0.60 4.18
N ALA A 421 20.74 0.47 4.38
CA ALA A 421 21.70 1.50 3.98
C ALA A 421 21.81 1.60 2.45
N ALA A 422 21.81 0.45 1.77
CA ALA A 422 21.80 0.39 0.31
C ALA A 422 20.48 0.95 -0.27
N LEU A 423 19.34 0.65 0.36
CA LEU A 423 18.06 1.27 0.01
C LEU A 423 18.07 2.79 0.20
N LYS A 424 18.63 3.31 1.31
CA LYS A 424 18.76 4.75 1.53
C LYS A 424 19.62 5.43 0.46
N LYS A 425 20.71 4.78 0.03
CA LYS A 425 21.55 5.26 -1.07
C LYS A 425 20.79 5.34 -2.39
N ILE A 426 19.95 4.34 -2.69
CA ILE A 426 19.05 4.39 -3.85
C ILE A 426 18.08 5.56 -3.75
N ILE A 427 17.44 5.75 -2.58
CA ILE A 427 16.52 6.87 -2.35
C ILE A 427 17.22 8.21 -2.56
N GLU A 428 18.45 8.37 -2.07
CA GLU A 428 19.26 9.58 -2.23
C GLU A 428 19.57 9.87 -3.70
N ILE A 429 19.95 8.84 -4.48
CA ILE A 429 20.20 9.00 -5.93
C ILE A 429 18.93 9.45 -6.64
N VAL A 430 17.79 8.82 -6.32
CA VAL A 430 16.48 9.17 -6.91
C VAL A 430 16.05 10.59 -6.50
N ASP A 431 16.28 11.00 -5.25
CA ASP A 431 15.99 12.35 -4.75
C ASP A 431 16.87 13.41 -5.43
N ASN A 432 18.17 13.15 -5.58
CA ASN A 432 19.08 14.03 -6.31
C ASN A 432 18.67 14.18 -7.77
N LYS A 433 18.26 13.09 -8.42
CA LYS A 433 17.75 13.16 -9.80
C LYS A 433 16.46 13.95 -9.89
N TYR A 434 15.54 13.76 -8.95
CA TYR A 434 14.32 14.56 -8.87
C TYR A 434 14.61 16.05 -8.72
N LYS A 435 15.55 16.42 -7.85
CA LYS A 435 16.00 17.81 -7.66
C LYS A 435 16.64 18.39 -8.91
N GLU A 436 17.52 17.65 -9.59
CA GLU A 436 18.15 18.06 -10.85
C GLU A 436 17.10 18.39 -11.92
N VAL A 437 16.15 17.48 -12.14
CA VAL A 437 15.09 17.68 -13.15
C VAL A 437 14.14 18.80 -12.73
N SER A 438 13.82 18.93 -11.44
CA SER A 438 13.01 20.02 -10.91
C SER A 438 13.67 21.38 -11.13
N GLN A 439 14.97 21.49 -10.87
CA GLN A 439 15.74 22.72 -11.12
C GLN A 439 15.80 23.07 -12.61
N HIS A 440 15.96 22.07 -13.47
CA HIS A 440 15.90 22.27 -14.92
C HIS A 440 14.53 22.80 -15.37
N ALA A 441 13.45 22.16 -14.89
CA ALA A 441 12.08 22.61 -15.17
C ALA A 441 11.80 24.02 -14.64
N MET A 442 12.39 24.41 -13.50
CA MET A 442 12.27 25.77 -12.95
C MET A 442 12.97 26.80 -13.86
N LYS A 443 14.20 26.52 -14.30
CA LYS A 443 14.94 27.41 -15.21
C LYS A 443 14.21 27.60 -16.54
N GLU A 444 13.69 26.52 -17.10
CA GLU A 444 12.89 26.57 -18.33
C GLU A 444 11.59 27.34 -18.13
N TYR A 445 10.91 27.18 -16.99
CA TYR A 445 9.74 28.00 -16.65
C TYR A 445 10.10 29.48 -16.59
N ASP A 446 11.23 29.83 -15.98
CA ASP A 446 11.70 31.23 -15.88
C ASP A 446 12.03 31.82 -17.26
N ASN A 447 12.40 30.99 -18.24
CA ASN A 447 12.65 31.41 -19.62
C ASN A 447 11.40 31.49 -20.52
N LEU A 448 10.21 31.08 -20.05
CA LEU A 448 8.99 31.13 -20.86
C LEU A 448 8.55 32.59 -21.16
N PRO A 449 8.03 32.85 -22.38
CA PRO A 449 7.40 34.12 -22.74
C PRO A 449 6.26 34.50 -21.77
N LEU A 450 6.08 35.79 -21.54
CA LEU A 450 5.07 36.33 -20.60
C LEU A 450 3.63 35.88 -20.97
N GLU A 451 3.36 35.75 -22.26
CA GLU A 451 2.09 35.28 -22.82
C GLU A 451 1.75 33.85 -22.35
N ILE A 452 2.74 32.95 -22.32
CA ILE A 452 2.56 31.57 -21.88
C ILE A 452 2.44 31.50 -20.36
N LYS A 453 3.25 32.28 -19.63
CA LYS A 453 3.19 32.37 -18.16
C LYS A 453 1.83 32.87 -17.66
N ASN A 454 1.18 33.75 -18.42
CA ASN A 454 -0.14 34.29 -18.10
C ASN A 454 -1.30 33.40 -18.57
N SER A 455 -1.04 32.43 -19.44
CA SER A 455 -2.08 31.55 -20.02
C SER A 455 -2.61 30.49 -19.04
N LYS A 456 -1.78 30.07 -18.08
CA LYS A 456 -2.10 28.98 -17.14
C LYS A 456 -1.50 29.26 -15.75
N PRO A 457 -2.10 28.71 -14.67
CA PRO A 457 -1.50 28.77 -13.34
C PRO A 457 -0.08 28.22 -13.33
N ARG A 458 0.84 28.90 -12.62
CA ARG A 458 2.26 28.51 -12.48
C ARG A 458 2.44 27.04 -12.11
N VAL A 459 1.61 26.53 -11.19
CA VAL A 459 1.66 25.13 -10.74
C VAL A 459 1.34 24.15 -11.87
N GLN A 460 0.43 24.52 -12.77
CA GLN A 460 0.01 23.67 -13.89
C GLN A 460 1.08 23.65 -14.99
N LEU A 461 1.65 24.82 -15.33
CA LEU A 461 2.78 24.92 -16.25
C LEU A 461 3.99 24.15 -15.73
N PHE A 462 4.32 24.32 -14.45
CA PHE A 462 5.42 23.60 -13.83
C PHE A 462 5.20 22.08 -13.88
N ARG A 463 3.98 21.60 -13.62
CA ARG A 463 3.64 20.16 -13.73
C ARG A 463 3.73 19.65 -15.17
N GLU A 464 3.31 20.42 -16.16
CA GLU A 464 3.42 20.06 -17.59
C GLU A 464 4.89 19.94 -18.02
N MET A 465 5.73 20.91 -17.64
CA MET A 465 7.18 20.87 -17.92
C MET A 465 7.86 19.74 -17.17
N MET A 466 7.50 19.54 -15.90
CA MET A 466 7.96 18.41 -15.09
C MET A 466 7.60 17.07 -15.75
N ASN A 467 6.38 16.92 -16.29
CA ASN A 467 5.99 15.72 -17.03
C ASN A 467 6.76 15.54 -18.33
N GLN A 468 7.04 16.64 -19.05
CA GLN A 468 7.79 16.62 -20.30
C GLN A 468 9.25 16.21 -20.09
N TRP A 469 9.91 16.74 -19.06
CA TRP A 469 11.33 16.49 -18.78
C TRP A 469 11.58 15.23 -17.97
N MET A 470 10.72 14.91 -16.99
CA MET A 470 10.83 13.64 -16.28
C MET A 470 10.41 12.48 -17.17
N GLY A 471 9.40 12.65 -18.03
CA GLY A 471 8.73 11.52 -18.68
C GLY A 471 7.80 10.80 -17.69
N ALA A 472 6.62 10.39 -18.15
CA ALA A 472 5.59 9.90 -17.24
C ALA A 472 5.94 8.57 -16.56
N ALA A 473 6.82 7.77 -17.17
CA ALA A 473 7.34 6.54 -16.59
C ALA A 473 8.25 6.79 -15.38
N ASN A 474 9.12 7.81 -15.43
CA ASN A 474 10.02 8.16 -14.33
C ASN A 474 9.28 8.75 -13.13
N ILE A 475 8.13 9.40 -13.35
CA ILE A 475 7.26 9.87 -12.26
C ILE A 475 6.79 8.72 -11.37
N ILE A 476 6.55 7.54 -11.95
CA ILE A 476 6.14 6.36 -11.19
C ILE A 476 7.28 5.91 -10.26
N VAL A 477 8.54 6.03 -10.71
CA VAL A 477 9.73 5.78 -9.89
C VAL A 477 9.85 6.80 -8.77
N PHE A 478 9.71 8.10 -9.07
CA PHE A 478 9.77 9.14 -8.04
C PHE A 478 8.68 8.95 -6.98
N LYS A 479 7.44 8.67 -7.37
CA LYS A 479 6.35 8.36 -6.43
C LYS A 479 6.63 7.13 -5.56
N ARG A 480 7.35 6.15 -6.11
CA ARG A 480 7.69 4.92 -5.38
C ARG A 480 8.70 5.16 -4.26
N PHE A 481 9.70 6.00 -4.50
CA PHE A 481 10.81 6.24 -3.56
C PHE A 481 10.65 7.52 -2.74
N LEU A 482 9.99 8.55 -3.29
CA LEU A 482 9.80 9.86 -2.69
C LEU A 482 8.32 10.05 -2.36
N LYS A 483 7.97 9.99 -1.07
CA LYS A 483 6.59 10.17 -0.57
C LYS A 483 5.99 11.56 -0.86
N THR A 484 6.79 12.50 -1.37
CA THR A 484 6.46 13.91 -1.61
C THR A 484 6.13 14.25 -3.07
N ALA A 485 6.19 13.30 -4.02
CA ALA A 485 5.87 13.56 -5.43
C ALA A 485 4.35 13.50 -5.71
N GLY A 486 3.60 14.49 -5.22
CA GLY A 486 2.16 14.66 -5.42
C GLY A 486 1.77 16.09 -5.73
#